data_AF-A0A5B0DXT3-F1
#
_entry.id   AF-A0A5B0DXT3-F1
#
_cell.length_a   1.000
_cell.length_b   1.000
_cell.length_c   1.000
_cell.angle_alpha   90.00
_cell.angle_beta   90.00
_cell.angle_gamma   90.00
#
_symmetry.space_group_name_H-M   'P 1'
#
loop_
_entity.id
_entity.type
_entity.pdbx_description
1 polymer ?
#
loop_
_entity_poly.entity_id
_entity_poly.type
_entity_poly.pdbx_seq_one_letter_code
_entity_poly.pdbx_strand_id
1 'polypeptide(L)'
;MKKPSPELPAPPSENWVYDDAIAYENAMLAHAGQYGKTAEILSSLSMSAARRCAYRTSLDWLSEGLELWPEIDHPVMGVSARVSLIQTAVHCGVHEKANAVLKELADHPHIIQPASADSFAYSFRGTGLQPGAREMLARCLEVFEPNSPWIEAFRILHQEYDSSCELASAVKLISIGNGCYGWLQANRYMLRFAEPDDCLVPFNMSVFPLAGMIAALSDGLAGFDDASQYSTASVYRSVPMVRHKRYTALFNHECDTFFLEDDAAPLRAFYSQRAASFLKKQCIGPRVYVCIQSDFANLEDVEQALAGLMQDDEYLLLFISYQFGACPDMPAKRLPTTRLVHIPLPETGFNWSVSDRTAAGVRYDLAMRAAMRHAMLEVAEL
;
A
#
# COMPACT_ATOMS: atom_id res chain seq x y z
N MET A 1 -17.39 -51.83 -2.11
CA MET A 1 -17.97 -50.76 -1.29
C MET A 1 -17.38 -49.44 -1.76
N LYS A 2 -18.18 -48.54 -2.33
CA LYS A 2 -17.73 -47.16 -2.56
C LYS A 2 -17.54 -46.53 -1.18
N LYS A 3 -16.34 -46.05 -0.85
CA LYS A 3 -16.16 -45.20 0.34
C LYS A 3 -17.14 -44.03 0.20
N PRO A 4 -17.89 -43.66 1.25
CA PRO A 4 -18.70 -42.45 1.19
C PRO A 4 -17.78 -41.29 0.84
N SER A 5 -18.14 -40.50 -0.18
CA SER A 5 -17.49 -39.21 -0.38
C SER A 5 -17.62 -38.44 0.92
N PRO A 6 -16.53 -37.82 1.42
CA PRO A 6 -16.63 -36.91 2.56
C PRO A 6 -17.71 -35.88 2.24
N GLU A 7 -18.68 -35.72 3.15
CA GLU A 7 -19.68 -34.66 3.01
C GLU A 7 -18.93 -33.33 3.02
N LEU A 8 -19.06 -32.59 1.91
CA LEU A 8 -18.57 -31.22 1.87
C LEU A 8 -19.32 -30.41 2.95
N PRO A 9 -18.63 -29.55 3.70
CA PRO A 9 -19.31 -28.61 4.59
C PRO A 9 -20.34 -27.81 3.78
N ALA A 10 -21.43 -27.37 4.42
CA ALA A 10 -22.41 -26.54 3.72
C ALA A 10 -21.76 -25.20 3.29
N PRO A 11 -22.11 -24.66 2.10
CA PRO A 11 -21.62 -23.36 1.68
C PRO A 11 -22.07 -22.28 2.69
N PRO A 12 -21.19 -21.32 3.05
CA PRO A 12 -21.47 -20.35 4.09
C PRO A 12 -22.55 -19.33 3.69
N SER A 13 -23.24 -18.75 4.69
CA SER A 13 -24.20 -17.65 4.52
C SER A 13 -23.51 -16.27 4.56
N GLU A 14 -24.21 -15.21 4.10
CA GLU A 14 -23.67 -13.84 3.87
C GLU A 14 -22.98 -13.15 5.07
N ASN A 15 -23.00 -13.71 6.27
CA ASN A 15 -22.55 -13.07 7.53
C ASN A 15 -21.32 -13.71 8.22
N TRP A 16 -20.46 -14.46 7.52
CA TRP A 16 -19.41 -15.25 8.18
C TRP A 16 -18.04 -14.58 8.35
N VAL A 17 -17.34 -15.02 9.41
CA VAL A 17 -15.96 -14.69 9.80
C VAL A 17 -15.02 -15.37 8.80
N TYR A 18 -14.01 -14.66 8.28
CA TYR A 18 -13.12 -15.14 7.22
C TYR A 18 -12.43 -16.50 7.48
N ASP A 19 -12.29 -16.92 8.74
CA ASP A 19 -11.78 -18.24 9.15
C ASP A 19 -12.57 -19.40 8.54
N ASP A 20 -13.89 -19.27 8.53
CA ASP A 20 -14.76 -20.36 8.12
C ASP A 20 -14.85 -20.49 6.59
N ALA A 21 -14.73 -19.38 5.88
CA ALA A 21 -14.60 -19.38 4.42
C ALA A 21 -13.32 -20.11 4.00
N ILE A 22 -12.20 -19.84 4.69
CA ILE A 22 -10.92 -20.51 4.46
C ILE A 22 -11.04 -22.02 4.78
N ALA A 23 -11.70 -22.40 5.88
CA ALA A 23 -11.90 -23.80 6.23
C ALA A 23 -12.75 -24.55 5.19
N TYR A 24 -13.84 -23.94 4.71
CA TYR A 24 -14.69 -24.48 3.66
C TYR A 24 -13.91 -24.65 2.35
N GLU A 25 -13.18 -23.64 1.93
CA GLU A 25 -12.42 -23.65 0.69
C GLU A 25 -11.24 -24.64 0.74
N ASN A 26 -10.56 -24.79 1.88
CA ASN A 26 -9.55 -25.83 2.08
C ASN A 26 -10.15 -27.25 1.98
N ALA A 27 -11.35 -27.46 2.51
CA ALA A 27 -12.06 -28.73 2.36
C ALA A 27 -12.42 -29.00 0.88
N MET A 28 -12.84 -27.97 0.15
CA MET A 28 -13.07 -28.04 -1.29
C MET A 28 -11.78 -28.36 -2.07
N LEU A 29 -10.65 -27.76 -1.69
CA LEU A 29 -9.34 -27.98 -2.32
C LEU A 29 -8.89 -29.44 -2.17
N ALA A 30 -9.07 -30.03 -0.99
CA ALA A 30 -8.77 -31.45 -0.73
C ALA A 30 -9.59 -32.42 -1.60
N HIS A 31 -10.67 -31.94 -2.23
CA HIS A 31 -11.54 -32.68 -3.13
C HIS A 31 -11.49 -32.20 -4.59
N ALA A 32 -10.63 -31.22 -4.90
CA ALA A 32 -10.50 -30.65 -6.23
C ALA A 32 -9.66 -31.57 -7.14
N GLY A 33 -10.29 -32.64 -7.65
CA GLY A 33 -9.66 -33.56 -8.61
C GLY A 33 -9.48 -33.01 -10.04
N GLN A 34 -9.59 -31.70 -10.26
CA GLN A 34 -9.51 -31.04 -11.57
C GLN A 34 -8.77 -29.69 -11.46
N TYR A 35 -7.81 -29.46 -12.35
CA TYR A 35 -6.96 -28.26 -12.36
C TYR A 35 -7.76 -26.95 -12.40
N GLY A 36 -8.87 -26.87 -13.14
CA GLY A 36 -9.68 -25.64 -13.24
C GLY A 36 -10.35 -25.22 -11.93
N LYS A 37 -10.90 -26.18 -11.17
CA LYS A 37 -11.50 -25.90 -9.85
C LYS A 37 -10.44 -25.57 -8.80
N THR A 38 -9.25 -26.15 -8.92
CA THR A 38 -8.15 -25.94 -7.98
C THR A 38 -7.70 -24.47 -7.98
N ALA A 39 -7.48 -23.88 -9.17
CA ALA A 39 -7.13 -22.47 -9.28
C ALA A 39 -8.24 -21.51 -8.82
N GLU A 40 -9.51 -21.82 -9.10
CA GLU A 40 -10.65 -21.05 -8.58
C GLU A 40 -10.66 -21.02 -7.06
N ILE A 41 -10.46 -22.17 -6.43
CA ILE A 41 -10.41 -22.29 -4.98
C ILE A 41 -9.20 -21.54 -4.41
N LEU A 42 -8.02 -21.68 -5.00
CA LEU A 42 -6.80 -20.97 -4.58
C LEU A 42 -6.92 -19.45 -4.70
N SER A 43 -7.52 -18.96 -5.79
CA SER A 43 -7.80 -17.53 -5.98
C SER A 43 -8.76 -17.00 -4.90
N SER A 44 -9.84 -17.75 -4.62
CA SER A 44 -10.81 -17.39 -3.57
C SER A 44 -10.20 -17.40 -2.16
N LEU A 45 -9.43 -18.46 -1.84
CA LEU A 45 -8.66 -18.58 -0.60
C LEU A 45 -7.74 -17.39 -0.42
N SER A 46 -7.02 -17.03 -1.47
CA SER A 46 -6.13 -15.88 -1.45
C SER A 46 -6.84 -14.57 -1.15
N MET A 47 -7.99 -14.31 -1.78
CA MET A 47 -8.78 -13.13 -1.47
C MET A 47 -9.24 -13.10 0.00
N SER A 48 -9.65 -14.25 0.54
CA SER A 48 -10.04 -14.40 1.94
C SER A 48 -8.86 -14.12 2.89
N ALA A 49 -7.67 -14.68 2.61
CA ALA A 49 -6.45 -14.41 3.38
C ALA A 49 -6.03 -12.94 3.31
N ALA A 50 -6.00 -12.33 2.12
CA ALA A 50 -5.66 -10.91 1.96
C ALA A 50 -6.63 -10.00 2.73
N ARG A 51 -7.93 -10.32 2.76
CA ARG A 51 -8.92 -9.58 3.56
C ARG A 51 -8.67 -9.67 5.06
N ARG A 52 -7.95 -10.68 5.53
CA ARG A 52 -7.49 -10.81 6.91
C ARG A 52 -6.08 -10.27 7.16
N CYS A 53 -5.47 -9.64 6.16
CA CYS A 53 -4.07 -9.21 6.18
C CYS A 53 -3.06 -10.37 6.30
N ALA A 54 -3.47 -11.61 5.99
CA ALA A 54 -2.57 -12.77 5.85
C ALA A 54 -1.96 -12.77 4.44
N TYR A 55 -1.21 -11.72 4.11
CA TYR A 55 -0.73 -11.49 2.75
C TYR A 55 0.28 -12.54 2.29
N ARG A 56 1.03 -13.17 3.20
CA ARG A 56 1.99 -14.22 2.83
C ARG A 56 1.27 -15.48 2.40
N THR A 57 0.33 -15.93 3.21
CA THR A 57 -0.58 -17.04 2.86
C THR A 57 -1.30 -16.77 1.53
N SER A 58 -1.81 -15.55 1.35
CA SER A 58 -2.46 -15.11 0.10
C SER A 58 -1.51 -15.13 -1.11
N LEU A 59 -0.26 -14.70 -0.93
CA LEU A 59 0.77 -14.74 -1.96
C LEU A 59 1.10 -16.17 -2.37
N ASP A 60 1.25 -17.09 -1.40
CA ASP A 60 1.58 -18.48 -1.66
C ASP A 60 0.47 -19.16 -2.50
N TRP A 61 -0.80 -18.98 -2.13
CA TRP A 61 -1.93 -19.51 -2.89
C TRP A 61 -2.07 -18.94 -4.30
N LEU A 62 -1.85 -17.63 -4.50
CA LEU A 62 -1.86 -17.04 -5.86
C LEU A 62 -0.70 -17.55 -6.70
N SER A 63 0.45 -17.78 -6.08
CA SER A 63 1.63 -18.32 -6.75
C SER A 63 1.36 -19.73 -7.26
N GLU A 64 0.84 -20.60 -6.39
CA GLU A 64 0.45 -21.96 -6.75
C GLU A 64 -0.64 -21.96 -7.85
N GLY A 65 -1.66 -21.11 -7.71
CA GLY A 65 -2.71 -20.99 -8.72
C GLY A 65 -2.18 -20.60 -10.11
N LEU A 66 -1.19 -19.70 -10.19
CA LEU A 66 -0.59 -19.26 -11.44
C LEU A 66 0.40 -20.28 -12.02
N GLU A 67 1.05 -21.09 -11.17
CA GLU A 67 1.85 -22.22 -11.63
C GLU A 67 0.98 -23.30 -12.30
N LEU A 68 -0.24 -23.51 -11.79
CA LEU A 68 -1.21 -24.42 -12.39
C LEU A 68 -1.82 -23.87 -13.69
N TRP A 69 -2.00 -22.55 -13.79
CA TRP A 69 -2.58 -21.88 -14.96
C TRP A 69 -1.82 -20.60 -15.30
N PRO A 70 -0.73 -20.73 -16.08
CA PRO A 70 0.11 -19.60 -16.42
C PRO A 70 -0.52 -18.71 -17.50
N GLU A 71 -1.59 -19.11 -18.17
CA GLU A 71 -2.20 -18.31 -19.23
C GLU A 71 -2.75 -16.98 -18.70
N ILE A 72 -2.45 -15.92 -19.42
CA ILE A 72 -2.73 -14.56 -18.98
C ILE A 72 -4.18 -14.11 -19.25
N ASP A 73 -4.83 -14.74 -20.22
CA ASP A 73 -6.23 -14.54 -20.60
C ASP A 73 -7.19 -15.48 -19.86
N HIS A 74 -6.69 -16.29 -18.92
CA HIS A 74 -7.51 -17.20 -18.13
C HIS A 74 -8.58 -16.44 -17.32
N PRO A 75 -9.85 -16.88 -17.28
CA PRO A 75 -10.94 -16.12 -16.64
C PRO A 75 -10.76 -15.92 -15.13
N VAL A 76 -10.12 -16.89 -14.46
CA VAL A 76 -9.92 -16.90 -12.99
C VAL A 76 -8.52 -16.39 -12.62
N MET A 77 -7.48 -17.01 -13.18
CA MET A 77 -6.08 -16.68 -12.91
C MET A 77 -5.50 -15.57 -13.81
N GLY A 78 -6.30 -14.92 -14.65
CA GLY A 78 -5.86 -13.85 -15.54
C GLY A 78 -5.54 -12.54 -14.81
N VAL A 79 -5.99 -11.42 -15.37
CA VAL A 79 -5.60 -10.07 -14.89
C VAL A 79 -5.88 -9.85 -13.39
N SER A 80 -7.08 -10.17 -12.90
CA SER A 80 -7.46 -9.88 -11.50
C SER A 80 -6.61 -10.64 -10.47
N ALA A 81 -6.26 -11.90 -10.75
CA ALA A 81 -5.39 -12.69 -9.87
C ALA A 81 -3.96 -12.15 -9.87
N ARG A 82 -3.44 -11.77 -11.04
CA ARG A 82 -2.12 -11.13 -11.18
C ARG A 82 -2.03 -9.79 -10.45
N VAL A 83 -3.07 -8.95 -10.54
CA VAL A 83 -3.19 -7.72 -9.75
C VAL A 83 -3.16 -8.03 -8.24
N SER A 84 -3.91 -9.05 -7.81
CA SER A 84 -3.94 -9.45 -6.39
C SER A 84 -2.58 -9.96 -5.93
N LEU A 85 -1.85 -10.67 -6.80
CA LEU A 85 -0.50 -11.15 -6.53
C LEU A 85 0.47 -9.99 -6.39
N ILE A 86 0.40 -9.00 -7.28
CA ILE A 86 1.21 -7.78 -7.20
C ILE A 86 1.02 -7.11 -5.83
N GLN A 87 -0.24 -6.92 -5.41
CA GLN A 87 -0.53 -6.30 -4.11
C GLN A 87 0.03 -7.10 -2.95
N THR A 88 -0.25 -8.40 -2.90
CA THR A 88 0.19 -9.28 -1.81
C THR A 88 1.71 -9.40 -1.74
N ALA A 89 2.39 -9.47 -2.89
CA ALA A 89 3.83 -9.44 -2.99
C ALA A 89 4.42 -8.14 -2.42
N VAL A 90 3.84 -6.98 -2.75
CA VAL A 90 4.26 -5.69 -2.19
C VAL A 90 4.05 -5.65 -0.67
N HIS A 91 2.91 -6.11 -0.17
CA HIS A 91 2.66 -6.20 1.28
C HIS A 91 3.67 -7.11 1.99
N CYS A 92 4.16 -8.16 1.32
CA CYS A 92 5.16 -9.07 1.84
C CYS A 92 6.62 -8.61 1.62
N GLY A 93 6.84 -7.45 0.97
CA GLY A 93 8.19 -6.99 0.61
C GLY A 93 8.85 -7.79 -0.52
N VAL A 94 8.10 -8.60 -1.28
CA VAL A 94 8.59 -9.43 -2.39
C VAL A 94 8.46 -8.66 -3.71
N HIS A 95 9.11 -7.50 -3.80
CA HIS A 95 8.95 -6.54 -4.90
C HIS A 95 9.39 -7.08 -6.27
N GLU A 96 10.40 -7.95 -6.32
CA GLU A 96 10.84 -8.57 -7.58
C GLU A 96 9.71 -9.36 -8.25
N LYS A 97 8.91 -10.07 -7.44
CA LYS A 97 7.76 -10.85 -7.92
C LYS A 97 6.63 -9.95 -8.41
N ALA A 98 6.36 -8.86 -7.69
CA ALA A 98 5.40 -7.85 -8.14
C ALA A 98 5.80 -7.23 -9.49
N ASN A 99 7.07 -6.85 -9.63
CA ASN A 99 7.60 -6.23 -10.84
C ASN A 99 7.60 -7.21 -12.03
N ALA A 100 7.90 -8.49 -11.81
CA ALA A 100 7.82 -9.52 -12.85
C ALA A 100 6.40 -9.67 -13.42
N VAL A 101 5.39 -9.73 -12.55
CA VAL A 101 3.99 -9.87 -12.98
C VAL A 101 3.47 -8.58 -13.63
N LEU A 102 3.88 -7.41 -13.14
CA LEU A 102 3.57 -6.14 -13.80
C LEU A 102 4.12 -6.08 -15.22
N LYS A 103 5.38 -6.49 -15.41
CA LYS A 103 6.00 -6.55 -16.73
C LYS A 103 5.23 -7.49 -17.66
N GLU A 104 4.82 -8.65 -17.14
CA GLU A 104 3.99 -9.59 -17.89
C GLU A 104 2.68 -8.94 -18.39
N LEU A 105 1.99 -8.18 -17.52
CA LEU A 105 0.78 -7.44 -17.89
C LEU A 105 1.06 -6.31 -18.89
N ALA A 106 2.19 -5.61 -18.73
CA ALA A 106 2.63 -4.54 -19.62
C ALA A 106 2.97 -5.03 -21.03
N ASP A 107 3.52 -6.25 -21.15
CA ASP A 107 3.83 -6.88 -22.43
C ASP A 107 2.56 -7.35 -23.17
N HIS A 108 1.42 -7.43 -22.48
CA HIS A 108 0.15 -7.92 -23.01
C HIS A 108 -1.03 -6.98 -22.75
N PRO A 109 -0.97 -5.67 -23.05
CA PRO A 109 -1.98 -4.71 -22.60
C PRO A 109 -3.39 -5.03 -23.13
N HIS A 110 -3.50 -5.69 -24.29
CA HIS A 110 -4.77 -6.09 -24.91
C HIS A 110 -5.65 -7.01 -24.03
N ILE A 111 -5.08 -7.72 -23.06
CA ILE A 111 -5.81 -8.56 -22.09
C ILE A 111 -6.62 -7.73 -21.09
N ILE A 112 -6.33 -6.43 -20.95
CA ILE A 112 -7.08 -5.52 -20.10
C ILE A 112 -8.40 -5.26 -20.82
N GLN A 113 -9.47 -5.79 -20.23
CA GLN A 113 -10.84 -5.71 -20.72
C GLN A 113 -11.63 -4.77 -19.81
N PRO A 114 -12.77 -4.21 -20.26
CA PRO A 114 -13.59 -3.33 -19.44
C PRO A 114 -13.91 -3.91 -18.05
N ALA A 115 -14.19 -5.21 -17.97
CA ALA A 115 -14.51 -5.90 -16.71
C ALA A 115 -13.32 -6.05 -15.74
N SER A 116 -12.08 -5.98 -16.22
CA SER A 116 -10.86 -6.06 -15.39
C SER A 116 -10.15 -4.72 -15.22
N ALA A 117 -10.66 -3.67 -15.87
CA ALA A 117 -10.02 -2.37 -15.95
C ALA A 117 -9.93 -1.70 -14.57
N ASP A 118 -11.01 -1.75 -13.78
CA ASP A 118 -11.01 -1.27 -12.40
C ASP A 118 -10.00 -2.01 -11.55
N SER A 119 -10.01 -3.35 -11.55
CA SER A 119 -9.01 -4.19 -10.87
C SER A 119 -7.60 -3.78 -11.26
N PHE A 120 -7.37 -3.47 -12.53
CA PHE A 120 -6.08 -3.05 -12.99
C PHE A 120 -5.63 -1.68 -12.45
N ALA A 121 -6.56 -0.73 -12.28
CA ALA A 121 -6.31 0.53 -11.57
C ALA A 121 -5.77 0.29 -10.15
N TYR A 122 -6.23 -0.79 -9.50
CA TYR A 122 -5.77 -1.19 -8.19
C TYR A 122 -4.33 -1.73 -8.17
N SER A 123 -3.72 -2.09 -9.30
CA SER A 123 -2.35 -2.60 -9.35
C SER A 123 -1.32 -1.51 -9.04
N PHE A 124 -1.50 -0.31 -9.59
CA PHE A 124 -0.61 0.85 -9.40
C PHE A 124 -0.48 1.28 -7.93
N ARG A 125 -1.48 0.97 -7.10
CA ARG A 125 -1.48 1.25 -5.66
C ARG A 125 -0.27 0.69 -4.92
N GLY A 126 0.17 -0.50 -5.31
CA GLY A 126 1.30 -1.17 -4.65
C GLY A 126 2.65 -0.77 -5.22
N THR A 127 2.67 -0.30 -6.48
CA THR A 127 3.88 -0.41 -7.30
C THR A 127 4.32 0.89 -7.96
N GLY A 128 3.54 1.97 -7.93
CA GLY A 128 4.01 3.25 -8.46
C GLY A 128 4.32 3.22 -9.95
N LEU A 129 5.31 4.03 -10.34
CA LEU A 129 5.93 4.09 -11.66
C LEU A 129 6.68 2.80 -11.97
N GLN A 130 6.43 2.24 -13.16
CA GLN A 130 6.98 0.97 -13.61
C GLN A 130 7.18 0.97 -15.13
N PRO A 131 8.16 0.23 -15.67
CA PRO A 131 8.27 0.00 -17.10
C PRO A 131 6.95 -0.54 -17.67
N GLY A 132 6.47 0.04 -18.77
CA GLY A 132 5.22 -0.38 -19.41
C GLY A 132 3.93 0.23 -18.82
N ALA A 133 4.02 0.96 -17.70
CA ALA A 133 2.86 1.60 -17.09
C ALA A 133 2.18 2.62 -18.02
N ARG A 134 2.93 3.23 -18.95
CA ARG A 134 2.37 4.18 -19.93
C ARG A 134 1.44 3.48 -20.93
N GLU A 135 1.88 2.37 -21.50
CA GLU A 135 1.12 1.55 -22.45
C GLU A 135 -0.13 0.98 -21.77
N MET A 136 0.04 0.55 -20.52
CA MET A 136 -1.04 0.11 -19.65
C MET A 136 -2.07 1.22 -19.40
N LEU A 137 -1.65 2.44 -19.07
CA LEU A 137 -2.53 3.61 -18.92
C LEU A 137 -3.25 3.97 -20.23
N ALA A 138 -2.55 3.93 -21.36
CA ALA A 138 -3.13 4.18 -22.67
C ALA A 138 -4.26 3.17 -22.94
N ARG A 139 -4.02 1.89 -22.64
CA ARG A 139 -5.05 0.86 -22.76
C ARG A 139 -6.23 1.09 -21.83
N CYS A 140 -6.00 1.48 -20.58
CA CYS A 140 -7.08 1.85 -19.67
C CYS A 140 -7.95 2.98 -20.25
N LEU A 141 -7.33 4.01 -20.83
CA LEU A 141 -8.07 5.11 -21.47
C LEU A 141 -8.92 4.65 -22.67
N GLU A 142 -8.54 3.58 -23.36
CA GLU A 142 -9.32 3.01 -24.47
C GLU A 142 -10.53 2.19 -24.01
N VAL A 143 -10.40 1.42 -22.93
CA VAL A 143 -11.40 0.43 -22.52
C VAL A 143 -12.31 0.88 -21.38
N PHE A 144 -11.91 1.89 -20.61
CA PHE A 144 -12.73 2.41 -19.52
C PHE A 144 -13.97 3.14 -20.06
N GLU A 145 -15.08 2.97 -19.36
CA GLU A 145 -16.29 3.71 -19.67
C GLU A 145 -16.08 5.22 -19.49
N PRO A 146 -16.62 6.08 -20.37
CA PRO A 146 -16.46 7.54 -20.28
C PRO A 146 -16.90 8.15 -18.94
N ASN A 147 -17.77 7.46 -18.20
CA ASN A 147 -18.32 7.90 -16.92
C ASN A 147 -17.58 7.33 -15.71
N SER A 148 -16.53 6.53 -15.90
CA SER A 148 -15.74 6.01 -14.78
C SER A 148 -15.08 7.19 -14.02
N PRO A 149 -15.10 7.18 -12.68
CA PRO A 149 -14.42 8.21 -11.90
C PRO A 149 -12.91 8.25 -12.15
N TRP A 150 -12.32 7.18 -12.68
CA TRP A 150 -10.89 7.06 -12.94
C TRP A 150 -10.41 7.67 -14.26
N ILE A 151 -11.30 7.94 -15.21
CA ILE A 151 -10.88 8.35 -16.56
C ILE A 151 -10.07 9.65 -16.55
N GLU A 152 -10.42 10.59 -15.66
CA GLU A 152 -9.69 11.84 -15.47
C GLU A 152 -8.31 11.58 -14.86
N ALA A 153 -8.24 10.74 -13.84
CA ALA A 153 -6.97 10.37 -13.21
C ALA A 153 -6.02 9.72 -14.21
N PHE A 154 -6.48 8.74 -15.00
CA PHE A 154 -5.61 8.12 -16.00
C PHE A 154 -5.15 9.07 -17.08
N ARG A 155 -5.99 10.03 -17.47
CA ARG A 155 -5.60 11.04 -18.45
C ARG A 155 -4.45 11.88 -17.93
N ILE A 156 -4.54 12.34 -16.68
CA ILE A 156 -3.48 13.11 -16.02
C ILE A 156 -2.21 12.25 -15.89
N LEU A 157 -2.34 11.03 -15.38
CA LEU A 157 -1.18 10.12 -15.21
C LEU A 157 -0.49 9.81 -16.53
N HIS A 158 -1.25 9.57 -17.59
CA HIS A 158 -0.69 9.28 -18.92
C HIS A 158 -0.01 10.51 -19.54
N GLN A 159 -0.62 11.70 -19.41
CA GLN A 159 -0.05 12.95 -19.92
C GLN A 159 1.22 13.36 -19.20
N GLU A 160 1.27 13.14 -17.89
CA GLU A 160 2.40 13.54 -17.04
C GLU A 160 3.42 12.43 -16.81
N TYR A 161 3.26 11.26 -17.45
CA TYR A 161 4.06 10.06 -17.18
C TYR A 161 5.56 10.33 -17.25
N ASP A 162 6.05 10.87 -18.38
CA ASP A 162 7.49 11.08 -18.60
C ASP A 162 8.07 12.04 -17.55
N SER A 163 7.39 13.17 -17.31
CA SER A 163 7.79 14.13 -16.27
C SER A 163 7.66 13.58 -14.84
N SER A 164 6.84 12.56 -14.62
CA SER A 164 6.73 11.89 -13.31
C SER A 164 7.89 10.92 -13.12
N CYS A 165 8.30 10.20 -14.17
CA CYS A 165 9.53 9.40 -14.18
C CYS A 165 10.77 10.25 -13.90
N GLU A 166 10.92 11.38 -14.59
CA GLU A 166 12.03 12.31 -14.37
C GLU A 166 12.06 12.81 -12.91
N LEU A 167 10.92 13.27 -12.41
CA LEU A 167 10.81 13.80 -11.06
C LEU A 167 11.06 12.74 -9.98
N ALA A 168 10.50 11.53 -10.14
CA ALA A 168 10.71 10.42 -9.21
C ALA A 168 12.15 9.87 -9.25
N SER A 169 12.90 10.10 -10.34
CA SER A 169 14.32 9.75 -10.44
C SER A 169 15.20 10.77 -9.71
N ALA A 170 14.73 12.02 -9.61
CA ALA A 170 15.46 13.13 -9.01
C ALA A 170 15.16 13.29 -7.51
N VAL A 171 13.90 13.09 -7.10
CA VAL A 171 13.42 13.41 -5.75
C VAL A 171 12.72 12.22 -5.13
N LYS A 172 13.14 11.84 -3.91
CA LYS A 172 12.50 10.79 -3.12
C LYS A 172 11.23 11.33 -2.45
N LEU A 173 10.15 10.58 -2.50
CA LEU A 173 8.92 10.93 -1.77
C LEU A 173 8.70 9.95 -0.63
N ILE A 174 8.87 10.40 0.61
CA ILE A 174 8.94 9.54 1.80
C ILE A 174 7.70 9.80 2.65
N SER A 175 6.84 8.78 2.79
CA SER A 175 5.70 8.88 3.71
C SER A 175 6.17 8.76 5.15
N ILE A 176 5.76 9.72 5.98
CA ILE A 176 5.88 9.66 7.43
C ILE A 176 4.47 9.82 8.03
N GLY A 177 4.20 9.14 9.13
CA GLY A 177 2.94 9.32 9.86
C GLY A 177 2.01 8.13 9.79
N ASN A 178 0.71 8.42 9.85
CA ASN A 178 -0.27 7.45 10.29
C ASN A 178 -0.80 6.59 9.13
N GLY A 179 -0.25 5.37 9.01
CA GLY A 179 -0.79 4.33 8.14
C GLY A 179 -0.24 4.34 6.73
N CYS A 180 -0.75 3.42 5.92
CA CYS A 180 -0.32 3.23 4.53
C CYS A 180 -0.80 4.32 3.57
N TYR A 181 -1.64 5.28 3.99
CA TYR A 181 -2.31 6.20 3.07
C TYR A 181 -1.34 7.10 2.30
N GLY A 182 -0.36 7.74 2.96
CA GLY A 182 0.61 8.61 2.27
C GLY A 182 1.44 7.84 1.23
N TRP A 183 1.91 6.64 1.60
CA TRP A 183 2.60 5.72 0.70
C TRP A 183 1.70 5.26 -0.47
N LEU A 184 0.46 4.90 -0.18
CA LEU A 184 -0.53 4.43 -1.15
C LEU A 184 -0.86 5.51 -2.17
N GLN A 185 -0.99 6.77 -1.73
CA GLN A 185 -1.28 7.91 -2.61
C GLN A 185 -0.12 8.19 -3.56
N ALA A 186 1.11 8.20 -3.04
CA ALA A 186 2.31 8.37 -3.85
C ALA A 186 2.44 7.30 -4.95
N ASN A 187 2.15 6.04 -4.62
CA ASN A 187 2.22 4.93 -5.57
C ASN A 187 1.05 4.93 -6.56
N ARG A 188 -0.20 5.01 -6.06
CA ARG A 188 -1.42 5.00 -6.89
C ARG A 188 -1.37 6.03 -8.02
N TYR A 189 -0.73 7.17 -7.76
CA TYR A 189 -0.63 8.28 -8.70
C TYR A 189 0.76 8.48 -9.29
N MET A 190 1.59 7.42 -9.28
CA MET A 190 2.83 7.34 -10.04
C MET A 190 3.81 8.49 -9.74
N LEU A 191 3.94 8.86 -8.46
CA LEU A 191 4.95 9.84 -8.00
C LEU A 191 6.22 9.20 -7.44
N ARG A 192 6.27 7.86 -7.43
CA ARG A 192 7.38 7.06 -6.92
C ARG A 192 7.59 5.84 -7.78
N PHE A 193 8.82 5.39 -7.93
CA PHE A 193 9.10 4.03 -8.39
C PHE A 193 8.81 3.04 -7.26
N ALA A 194 8.33 1.82 -7.56
CA ALA A 194 8.45 0.74 -6.59
C ALA A 194 9.79 0.04 -6.71
N GLU A 195 10.83 0.79 -6.35
CA GLU A 195 12.07 0.15 -5.96
C GLU A 195 11.88 -0.56 -4.62
N PRO A 196 12.46 -1.77 -4.44
CA PRO A 196 12.34 -2.52 -3.20
C PRO A 196 12.75 -1.69 -1.98
N ASP A 197 13.79 -0.87 -2.10
CA ASP A 197 14.38 -0.10 -1.02
C ASP A 197 13.51 1.05 -0.51
N ASP A 198 12.71 1.63 -1.39
CA ASP A 198 11.82 2.75 -1.11
C ASP A 198 10.54 2.33 -0.38
N CYS A 199 10.20 1.05 -0.53
CA CYS A 199 9.13 0.40 0.21
C CYS A 199 9.54 0.02 1.64
N LEU A 200 10.84 0.04 1.97
CA LEU A 200 11.39 -0.31 3.29
C LEU A 200 11.36 0.84 4.31
N VAL A 201 10.50 1.85 4.15
CA VAL A 201 10.32 2.88 5.19
C VAL A 201 9.50 2.28 6.35
N PRO A 202 9.93 2.39 7.62
CA PRO A 202 9.21 1.82 8.77
C PRO A 202 7.77 2.28 8.90
N PHE A 203 7.47 3.51 8.49
CA PHE A 203 6.12 4.09 8.55
C PHE A 203 5.20 3.59 7.44
N ASN A 204 5.75 2.96 6.40
CA ASN A 204 4.93 2.31 5.39
C ASN A 204 4.20 1.12 6.03
N MET A 205 2.96 0.88 5.61
CA MET A 205 2.22 -0.35 5.93
C MET A 205 1.98 -0.62 7.42
N SER A 206 2.07 0.39 8.28
CA SER A 206 1.74 0.26 9.69
C SER A 206 1.15 1.55 10.24
N VAL A 207 0.28 1.42 11.24
CA VAL A 207 -0.45 2.54 11.83
C VAL A 207 0.39 3.10 12.96
N PHE A 208 1.01 4.26 12.73
CA PHE A 208 1.68 5.05 13.76
C PHE A 208 0.80 6.22 14.17
N PRO A 209 0.30 6.25 15.42
CA PRO A 209 -0.20 7.48 16.00
C PRO A 209 0.87 8.57 15.92
N LEU A 210 0.47 9.83 15.79
CA LEU A 210 1.39 10.96 15.60
C LEU A 210 2.49 11.02 16.68
N ALA A 211 2.11 10.89 17.95
CA ALA A 211 3.08 10.83 19.06
C ALA A 211 4.05 9.64 18.94
N GLY A 212 3.58 8.51 18.42
CA GLY A 212 4.38 7.33 18.15
C GLY A 212 5.40 7.53 17.02
N MET A 213 4.97 8.17 15.93
CA MET A 213 5.86 8.56 14.83
C MET A 213 6.93 9.53 15.31
N ILE A 214 6.54 10.60 16.04
CA ILE A 214 7.48 11.57 16.61
C ILE A 214 8.49 10.84 17.51
N ALA A 215 8.03 9.99 18.41
CA ALA A 215 8.90 9.21 19.30
C ALA A 215 9.91 8.32 18.55
N ALA A 216 9.48 7.70 17.44
CA ALA A 216 10.35 6.88 16.59
C ALA A 216 11.36 7.71 15.79
N LEU A 217 10.96 8.89 15.31
CA LEU A 217 11.89 9.80 14.64
C LEU A 217 12.91 10.37 15.64
N SER A 218 12.46 10.84 16.80
CA SER A 218 13.32 11.46 17.80
C SER A 218 14.36 10.53 18.42
N ASP A 219 14.13 9.21 18.44
CA ASP A 219 15.09 8.24 18.96
C ASP A 219 15.90 7.52 17.88
N GLY A 220 15.83 7.99 16.63
CA GLY A 220 16.55 7.39 15.52
C GLY A 220 16.10 5.97 15.21
N LEU A 221 14.82 5.65 15.45
CA LEU A 221 14.20 4.36 15.16
C LEU A 221 14.79 3.19 15.98
N ALA A 222 15.59 3.48 17.01
CA ALA A 222 16.32 2.47 17.77
C ALA A 222 15.42 1.51 18.55
N GLY A 223 14.16 1.91 18.82
CA GLY A 223 13.18 1.08 19.51
C GLY A 223 12.80 -0.20 18.75
N PHE A 224 12.93 -0.24 17.41
CA PHE A 224 12.57 -1.44 16.65
C PHE A 224 13.43 -2.68 16.97
N ASP A 225 14.65 -2.47 17.51
CA ASP A 225 15.56 -3.55 17.90
C ASP A 225 15.24 -4.14 19.29
N ASP A 226 14.44 -3.46 20.11
CA ASP A 226 14.13 -3.89 21.47
C ASP A 226 12.93 -4.86 21.50
N ALA A 227 13.23 -6.14 21.71
CA ALA A 227 12.21 -7.19 21.79
C ALA A 227 11.13 -6.93 22.86
N SER A 228 11.48 -6.27 23.96
CA SER A 228 10.53 -5.98 25.04
C SER A 228 9.44 -4.99 24.63
N GLN A 229 9.64 -4.25 23.53
CA GLN A 229 8.66 -3.32 22.99
C GLN A 229 7.57 -4.01 22.17
N TYR A 230 7.73 -5.26 21.78
CA TYR A 230 6.71 -5.96 21.00
C TYR A 230 5.71 -6.64 21.94
N SER A 231 4.44 -6.66 21.54
CA SER A 231 3.39 -7.42 22.22
C SER A 231 2.22 -7.66 21.28
N THR A 232 1.52 -8.76 21.48
CA THR A 232 0.22 -8.97 20.83
C THR A 232 -0.80 -8.00 21.45
N ALA A 233 -1.39 -7.14 20.63
CA ALA A 233 -2.21 -6.01 21.09
C ALA A 233 -3.69 -6.34 21.13
N SER A 234 -4.20 -6.92 20.05
CA SER A 234 -5.62 -7.12 19.78
C SER A 234 -5.80 -8.12 18.64
N VAL A 235 -7.05 -8.55 18.46
CA VAL A 235 -7.48 -9.32 17.30
C VAL A 235 -8.08 -8.34 16.28
N TYR A 236 -7.44 -8.16 15.13
CA TYR A 236 -7.99 -7.41 13.99
C TYR A 236 -8.49 -8.40 12.95
N ARG A 237 -9.78 -8.34 12.58
CA ARG A 237 -10.42 -9.27 11.63
C ARG A 237 -10.13 -10.76 11.94
N SER A 238 -10.24 -11.12 13.22
CA SER A 238 -9.98 -12.48 13.72
C SER A 238 -8.51 -12.94 13.64
N VAL A 239 -7.55 -12.03 13.46
CA VAL A 239 -6.12 -12.35 13.45
C VAL A 239 -5.38 -11.57 14.54
N PRO A 240 -4.49 -12.20 15.34
CA PRO A 240 -3.69 -11.47 16.31
C PRO A 240 -2.77 -10.46 15.61
N MET A 241 -2.75 -9.23 16.11
CA MET A 241 -1.92 -8.15 15.59
C MET A 241 -0.87 -7.78 16.62
N VAL A 242 0.37 -7.58 16.16
CA VAL A 242 1.47 -7.10 17.00
C VAL A 242 1.37 -5.58 17.14
N ARG A 243 1.70 -5.06 18.32
CA ARG A 243 2.00 -3.65 18.56
C ARG A 243 3.42 -3.44 19.04
N HIS A 244 3.95 -2.27 18.69
CA HIS A 244 5.11 -1.69 19.36
C HIS A 244 4.65 -0.79 20.52
N LYS A 245 4.98 -1.15 21.77
CA LYS A 245 4.51 -0.47 23.00
C LYS A 245 4.95 0.99 23.04
N ARG A 246 6.25 1.25 22.88
CA ARG A 246 6.81 2.61 22.94
C ARG A 246 6.28 3.53 21.86
N TYR A 247 6.15 3.03 20.64
CA TYR A 247 5.70 3.83 19.50
C TYR A 247 4.19 3.76 19.31
N THR A 248 3.49 2.99 20.14
CA THR A 248 2.05 2.69 19.99
C THR A 248 1.66 2.23 18.57
N ALA A 249 2.62 1.68 17.82
CA ALA A 249 2.45 1.33 16.41
C ALA A 249 1.71 0.01 16.28
N LEU A 250 0.79 -0.08 15.31
CA LEU A 250 0.06 -1.30 15.00
C LEU A 250 0.50 -1.82 13.62
N PHE A 251 0.93 -3.07 13.58
CA PHE A 251 1.42 -3.73 12.37
C PHE A 251 0.26 -4.41 11.62
N ASN A 252 -0.63 -3.59 11.08
CA ASN A 252 -1.91 -4.01 10.51
C ASN A 252 -1.79 -4.62 9.10
N HIS A 253 -0.60 -4.61 8.50
CA HIS A 253 -0.32 -5.31 7.25
C HIS A 253 0.62 -6.52 7.43
N GLU A 254 1.18 -6.71 8.62
CA GLU A 254 2.05 -7.83 8.98
C GLU A 254 1.40 -8.69 10.09
N CYS A 255 0.15 -9.13 9.86
CA CYS A 255 -0.68 -9.84 10.85
C CYS A 255 -0.62 -11.38 10.73
N ASP A 256 0.13 -11.95 9.80
CA ASP A 256 0.15 -13.40 9.54
C ASP A 256 0.82 -14.19 10.69
N THR A 257 0.55 -15.50 10.81
CA THR A 257 1.16 -16.38 11.81
C THR A 257 2.68 -16.33 11.77
N PHE A 258 3.26 -16.22 10.57
CA PHE A 258 4.70 -16.02 10.37
C PHE A 258 5.25 -14.85 11.20
N PHE A 259 4.56 -13.71 11.23
CA PHE A 259 5.03 -12.52 11.98
C PHE A 259 4.82 -12.64 13.50
N LEU A 260 4.09 -13.66 13.95
CA LEU A 260 3.84 -13.98 15.37
C LEU A 260 4.79 -15.05 15.91
N GLU A 261 5.52 -15.76 15.04
CA GLU A 261 6.48 -16.80 15.43
C GLU A 261 7.60 -16.24 16.31
N ASP A 262 8.10 -17.08 17.22
CA ASP A 262 9.23 -16.78 18.11
C ASP A 262 9.12 -15.40 18.81
N ASP A 263 7.95 -15.14 19.38
CA ASP A 263 7.60 -13.87 20.03
C ASP A 263 7.74 -12.68 19.08
N ALA A 264 7.29 -12.82 17.83
CA ALA A 264 7.42 -11.85 16.75
C ALA A 264 8.87 -11.56 16.27
N ALA A 265 9.78 -12.52 16.39
CA ALA A 265 11.16 -12.37 15.89
C ALA A 265 11.25 -11.99 14.40
N PRO A 266 10.45 -12.59 13.48
CA PRO A 266 10.49 -12.21 12.06
C PRO A 266 10.07 -10.76 11.83
N LEU A 267 9.05 -10.29 12.54
CA LEU A 267 8.59 -8.90 12.45
C LEU A 267 9.66 -7.92 12.93
N ARG A 268 10.34 -8.23 14.04
CA ARG A 268 11.46 -7.40 14.53
C ARG A 268 12.55 -7.28 13.49
N ALA A 269 13.05 -8.41 12.98
CA ALA A 269 14.11 -8.42 11.98
C ALA A 269 13.73 -7.58 10.73
N PHE A 270 12.47 -7.68 10.31
CA PHE A 270 11.95 -6.91 9.19
C PHE A 270 11.94 -5.39 9.47
N TYR A 271 11.46 -4.97 10.65
CA TYR A 271 11.44 -3.54 11.01
C TYR A 271 12.81 -2.96 11.34
N SER A 272 13.73 -3.74 11.91
CA SER A 272 15.14 -3.37 12.06
C SER A 272 15.80 -3.10 10.71
N GLN A 273 15.54 -3.95 9.70
CA GLN A 273 16.02 -3.73 8.34
C GLN A 273 15.43 -2.46 7.72
N ARG A 274 14.12 -2.24 7.89
CA ARG A 274 13.44 -1.01 7.43
C ARG A 274 14.05 0.24 8.06
N ALA A 275 14.29 0.20 9.37
CA ALA A 275 14.88 1.32 10.11
C ALA A 275 16.31 1.63 9.64
N ALA A 276 17.14 0.61 9.49
CA ALA A 276 18.50 0.77 8.98
C ALA A 276 18.51 1.31 7.54
N SER A 277 17.60 0.84 6.67
CA SER A 277 17.46 1.34 5.31
C SER A 277 17.04 2.82 5.29
N PHE A 278 16.07 3.19 6.14
CA PHE A 278 15.61 4.58 6.26
C PHE A 278 16.75 5.53 6.63
N LEU A 279 17.49 5.23 7.69
CA LEU A 279 18.61 6.08 8.14
C LEU A 279 19.72 6.18 7.10
N LYS A 280 19.97 5.10 6.36
CA LYS A 280 21.04 5.05 5.34
C LYS A 280 20.66 5.77 4.05
N LYS A 281 19.43 5.62 3.58
CA LYS A 281 19.03 6.00 2.21
C LYS A 281 18.06 7.17 2.18
N GLN A 282 17.25 7.33 3.21
CA GLN A 282 16.10 8.23 3.22
C GLN A 282 16.36 9.50 4.00
N CYS A 283 17.56 9.71 4.54
CA CYS A 283 17.99 10.92 5.27
C CYS A 283 19.04 11.76 4.52
N ILE A 284 19.26 11.46 3.23
CA ILE A 284 20.27 12.12 2.38
C ILE A 284 19.76 12.31 0.94
N GLY A 285 20.16 13.42 0.31
CA GLY A 285 19.83 13.86 -1.05
C GLY A 285 18.39 14.37 -1.22
N PRO A 286 18.04 14.87 -2.41
CA PRO A 286 16.75 15.53 -2.67
C PRO A 286 15.54 14.66 -2.27
N ARG A 287 14.74 15.14 -1.32
CA ARG A 287 13.59 14.39 -0.77
C ARG A 287 12.46 15.25 -0.24
N VAL A 288 11.25 14.70 -0.30
CA VAL A 288 10.04 15.26 0.33
C VAL A 288 9.51 14.26 1.35
N TYR A 289 9.40 14.68 2.61
CA TYR A 289 8.66 13.93 3.64
C TYR A 289 7.20 14.34 3.60
N VAL A 290 6.29 13.38 3.49
CA VAL A 290 4.85 13.61 3.46
C VAL A 290 4.25 13.20 4.78
N CYS A 291 3.66 14.14 5.51
CA CYS A 291 2.91 13.89 6.74
C CYS A 291 1.43 14.29 6.54
N ILE A 292 0.50 13.35 6.69
CA ILE A 292 -0.94 13.59 6.51
C ILE A 292 -1.64 13.49 7.87
N GLN A 293 -2.24 14.57 8.36
CA GLN A 293 -2.85 14.66 9.68
C GLN A 293 -4.17 15.44 9.67
N SER A 294 -4.96 15.34 10.75
CA SER A 294 -6.23 16.04 10.86
C SER A 294 -6.08 17.55 11.08
N ASP A 295 -4.96 18.00 11.64
CA ASP A 295 -4.67 19.39 11.98
C ASP A 295 -3.15 19.65 12.02
N PHE A 296 -2.75 20.89 12.34
CA PHE A 296 -1.34 21.33 12.41
C PHE A 296 -0.78 21.42 13.84
N ALA A 297 -1.47 20.88 14.86
CA ALA A 297 -1.15 21.18 16.26
C ALA A 297 0.25 20.72 16.71
N ASN A 298 0.82 19.70 16.07
CA ASN A 298 2.13 19.12 16.44
C ASN A 298 3.19 19.34 15.35
N LEU A 299 3.04 20.38 14.51
CA LEU A 299 3.97 20.64 13.42
C LEU A 299 5.41 20.80 13.92
N GLU A 300 5.62 21.62 14.97
CA GLU A 300 6.95 21.93 15.49
C GLU A 300 7.69 20.68 16.00
N ASP A 301 6.98 19.75 16.64
CA ASP A 301 7.56 18.49 17.13
C ASP A 301 7.99 17.58 15.97
N VAL A 302 7.20 17.55 14.88
CA VAL A 302 7.55 16.78 13.67
C VAL A 302 8.76 17.41 12.98
N GLU A 303 8.77 18.73 12.83
CA GLU A 303 9.91 19.47 12.28
C GLU A 303 11.19 19.20 13.06
N GLN A 304 11.15 19.28 14.39
CA GLN A 304 12.29 19.04 15.25
C GLN A 304 12.77 17.59 15.18
N ALA A 305 11.85 16.62 15.23
CA ALA A 305 12.17 15.21 15.16
C ALA A 305 12.81 14.83 13.81
N LEU A 306 12.31 15.37 12.70
CA LEU A 306 12.92 15.16 11.38
C LEU A 306 14.28 15.83 11.28
N ALA A 307 14.40 17.11 11.64
CA ALA A 307 15.64 17.86 11.56
C ALA A 307 16.78 17.17 12.34
N GLY A 308 16.47 16.53 13.47
CA GLY A 308 17.43 15.75 14.25
C GLY A 308 17.99 14.50 13.56
N LEU A 309 17.37 14.02 12.48
CA LEU A 309 17.79 12.85 11.71
C LEU A 309 18.48 13.19 10.39
N MET A 310 18.36 14.42 9.90
CA MET A 310 18.81 14.77 8.55
C MET A 310 20.33 14.86 8.48
N GLN A 311 20.90 14.40 7.35
CA GLN A 311 22.35 14.45 7.09
C GLN A 311 22.75 15.62 6.17
N ASP A 312 21.76 16.30 5.60
CA ASP A 312 21.89 17.47 4.73
C ASP A 312 20.60 18.31 4.79
N ASP A 313 20.59 19.43 4.06
CA ASP A 313 19.44 20.34 3.95
C ASP A 313 18.62 20.13 2.67
N GLU A 314 18.86 19.06 1.90
CA GLU A 314 18.19 18.77 0.62
C GLU A 314 16.82 18.09 0.85
N TYR A 315 16.00 18.66 1.73
CA TYR A 315 14.69 18.09 2.05
C TYR A 315 13.60 19.13 2.29
N LEU A 316 12.37 18.67 2.11
CA LEU A 316 11.16 19.42 2.41
C LEU A 316 10.15 18.55 3.15
N LEU A 317 9.55 19.09 4.21
CA LEU A 317 8.39 18.52 4.90
C LEU A 317 7.11 19.08 4.26
N LEU A 318 6.37 18.23 3.55
CA LEU A 318 5.01 18.49 3.12
C LEU A 318 4.03 17.98 4.18
N PHE A 319 3.43 18.91 4.92
CA PHE A 319 2.43 18.62 5.94
C PHE A 319 1.03 18.93 5.40
N ILE A 320 0.21 17.89 5.26
CA ILE A 320 -1.13 17.97 4.69
C ILE A 320 -2.17 17.79 5.79
N SER A 321 -3.00 18.81 6.01
CA SER A 321 -4.22 18.72 6.80
C SER A 321 -5.36 18.16 5.97
N TYR A 322 -6.11 17.20 6.51
CA TYR A 322 -7.33 16.67 5.90
C TYR A 322 -8.62 17.07 6.64
N GLN A 323 -8.61 18.04 7.56
CA GLN A 323 -9.84 18.39 8.30
C GLN A 323 -11.03 18.69 7.37
N PHE A 324 -12.23 18.26 7.73
CA PHE A 324 -13.43 18.72 7.02
C PHE A 324 -13.65 20.23 7.25
N GLY A 325 -14.03 20.95 6.20
CA GLY A 325 -14.37 22.36 6.28
C GLY A 325 -13.19 23.31 6.09
N ALA A 326 -13.21 24.42 6.84
CA ALA A 326 -12.26 25.51 6.69
C ALA A 326 -10.82 25.07 6.99
N CYS A 327 -9.86 25.75 6.35
CA CYS A 327 -8.45 25.57 6.65
C CYS A 327 -8.22 25.82 8.14
N PRO A 328 -7.58 24.89 8.87
CA PRO A 328 -7.22 25.13 10.27
C PRO A 328 -6.24 26.31 10.36
N ASP A 329 -6.18 26.89 11.56
CA ASP A 329 -5.28 28.02 11.81
C ASP A 329 -3.84 27.61 11.49
N MET A 330 -3.24 28.34 10.55
CA MET A 330 -1.87 28.11 10.14
C MET A 330 -0.91 28.59 11.24
N PRO A 331 0.10 27.80 11.62
CA PRO A 331 1.15 28.23 12.53
C PRO A 331 1.82 29.52 12.03
N ALA A 332 2.00 30.48 12.94
CA ALA A 332 2.57 31.78 12.60
C ALA A 332 4.05 31.70 12.19
N LYS A 333 4.78 30.72 12.73
CA LYS A 333 6.18 30.46 12.40
C LYS A 333 6.27 29.18 11.57
N ARG A 334 7.04 29.23 10.49
CA ARG A 334 7.28 28.09 9.59
C ARG A 334 8.77 27.99 9.29
N LEU A 335 9.31 26.79 9.30
CA LEU A 335 10.66 26.57 8.78
C LEU A 335 10.67 26.72 7.25
N PRO A 336 11.79 27.19 6.64
CA PRO A 336 11.92 27.26 5.19
C PRO A 336 11.73 25.91 4.49
N THR A 337 12.04 24.82 5.19
CA THR A 337 11.90 23.43 4.73
C THR A 337 10.49 22.87 4.90
N THR A 338 9.50 23.67 5.31
CA THR A 338 8.14 23.16 5.59
C THR A 338 7.09 23.80 4.69
N ARG A 339 6.24 22.98 4.08
CA ARG A 339 5.05 23.39 3.32
C ARG A 339 3.81 22.84 3.98
N LEU A 340 2.83 23.71 4.18
CA LEU A 340 1.55 23.38 4.78
C LEU A 340 0.48 23.47 3.72
N VAL A 341 -0.30 22.40 3.56
CA VAL A 341 -1.41 22.34 2.61
C VAL A 341 -2.65 21.83 3.33
N HIS A 342 -3.79 22.47 3.11
CA HIS A 342 -5.08 21.96 3.55
C HIS A 342 -5.83 21.37 2.37
N ILE A 343 -6.17 20.09 2.46
CA ILE A 343 -6.95 19.37 1.46
C ILE A 343 -8.17 18.79 2.18
N PRO A 344 -9.32 19.48 2.19
CA PRO A 344 -10.46 19.07 2.99
C PRO A 344 -11.02 17.73 2.53
N LEU A 345 -11.48 16.93 3.49
CA LEU A 345 -12.27 15.74 3.17
C LEU A 345 -13.50 16.13 2.32
N PRO A 346 -13.87 15.33 1.32
CA PRO A 346 -15.03 15.62 0.46
C PRO A 346 -16.35 15.77 1.23
N GLU A 347 -16.52 14.99 2.29
CA GLU A 347 -17.73 14.96 3.11
C GLU A 347 -17.42 14.48 4.54
N THR A 348 -18.36 14.73 5.46
CA THR A 348 -18.26 14.19 6.82
C THR A 348 -18.36 12.67 6.79
N GLY A 349 -17.41 11.99 7.43
CA GLY A 349 -17.36 10.52 7.43
C GLY A 349 -16.76 9.89 6.17
N PHE A 350 -16.15 10.71 5.29
CA PHE A 350 -15.46 10.21 4.10
C PHE A 350 -14.45 9.11 4.46
N ASN A 351 -14.58 7.96 3.80
CA ASN A 351 -13.69 6.83 3.99
C ASN A 351 -12.63 6.79 2.88
N TRP A 352 -11.41 7.23 3.22
CA TRP A 352 -10.29 7.26 2.28
C TRP A 352 -9.88 5.87 1.75
N SER A 353 -10.23 4.77 2.43
CA SER A 353 -9.91 3.42 1.95
C SER A 353 -10.65 3.04 0.65
N VAL A 354 -11.72 3.79 0.32
CA VAL A 354 -12.54 3.63 -0.88
C VAL A 354 -12.65 4.93 -1.68
N SER A 355 -11.71 5.88 -1.50
CA SER A 355 -11.72 7.19 -2.15
C SER A 355 -11.93 7.10 -3.67
N ASP A 356 -11.29 6.12 -4.27
CA ASP A 356 -11.31 5.86 -5.69
C ASP A 356 -12.65 5.39 -6.28
N ARG A 357 -13.60 4.99 -5.44
CA ARG A 357 -14.90 4.47 -5.90
C ARG A 357 -15.87 5.58 -6.25
N THR A 358 -15.51 6.83 -5.99
CA THR A 358 -16.38 7.99 -6.19
C THR A 358 -15.64 9.09 -6.90
N ALA A 359 -16.34 9.88 -7.72
CA ALA A 359 -15.74 11.03 -8.38
C ALA A 359 -15.20 12.07 -7.36
N ALA A 360 -15.86 12.22 -6.21
CA ALA A 360 -15.42 13.13 -5.15
C ALA A 360 -14.10 12.66 -4.52
N GLY A 361 -13.97 11.37 -4.24
CA GLY A 361 -12.73 10.84 -3.68
C GLY A 361 -11.59 10.76 -4.69
N VAL A 362 -11.86 10.53 -5.99
CA VAL A 362 -10.81 10.68 -7.02
C VAL A 362 -10.31 12.12 -7.11
N ARG A 363 -11.20 13.13 -7.05
CA ARG A 363 -10.76 14.55 -7.01
C ARG A 363 -9.92 14.88 -5.79
N TYR A 364 -10.30 14.37 -4.61
CA TYR A 364 -9.52 14.52 -3.38
C TYR A 364 -8.13 13.91 -3.51
N ASP A 365 -8.04 12.70 -4.05
CA ASP A 365 -6.78 12.02 -4.28
C ASP A 365 -5.91 12.75 -5.35
N LEU A 366 -6.53 13.33 -6.40
CA LEU A 366 -5.81 14.17 -7.36
C LEU A 366 -5.27 15.46 -6.74
N ALA A 367 -5.98 16.05 -5.79
CA ALA A 367 -5.47 17.20 -5.02
C ALA A 367 -4.28 16.80 -4.14
N MET A 368 -4.34 15.63 -3.49
CA MET A 368 -3.22 15.05 -2.73
C MET A 368 -1.99 14.87 -3.63
N ARG A 369 -2.19 14.26 -4.80
CA ARG A 369 -1.14 14.08 -5.82
C ARG A 369 -0.53 15.42 -6.23
N ALA A 370 -1.35 16.42 -6.54
CA ALA A 370 -0.88 17.73 -6.98
C ALA A 370 0.01 18.41 -5.91
N ALA A 371 -0.39 18.33 -4.63
CA ALA A 371 0.41 18.85 -3.52
C ALA A 371 1.76 18.13 -3.39
N MET A 372 1.77 16.79 -3.46
CA MET A 372 3.00 16.00 -3.40
C MET A 372 3.93 16.31 -4.58
N ARG A 373 3.39 16.36 -5.80
CA ARG A 373 4.16 16.66 -7.01
C ARG A 373 4.76 18.07 -6.97
N HIS A 374 3.99 19.07 -6.51
CA HIS A 374 4.48 20.44 -6.38
C HIS A 374 5.64 20.53 -5.38
N ALA A 375 5.53 19.87 -4.23
CA ALA A 375 6.62 19.78 -3.26
C ALA A 375 7.87 19.12 -3.84
N MET A 376 7.72 18.07 -4.66
CA MET A 376 8.85 17.43 -5.32
C MET A 376 9.53 18.36 -6.33
N LEU A 377 8.75 19.11 -7.13
CA LEU A 377 9.30 20.09 -8.08
C LEU A 377 10.12 21.16 -7.37
N GLU A 378 9.63 21.66 -6.24
CA GLU A 378 10.34 22.65 -5.44
C GLU A 378 11.71 22.13 -4.95
N VAL A 379 11.77 20.87 -4.52
CA VAL A 379 13.02 20.23 -4.09
C VAL A 379 13.96 19.95 -5.26
N ALA A 380 13.43 19.64 -6.45
CA ALA A 380 14.24 19.41 -7.65
C ALA A 380 14.93 20.70 -8.17
N GLU A 381 14.48 21.87 -7.72
CA GLU A 381 15.04 23.18 -8.07
C GLU A 381 16.07 23.72 -7.04
N LEU A 382 16.24 23.04 -5.90
CA LEU A 382 17.28 23.34 -4.89
C LEU A 382 18.66 22.90 -5.39
#